data_AF-A0A520XZB7-F1
#
_entry.id   AF-A0A520XZB7-F1
#
_cell.length_a   1.000
_cell.length_b   1.000
_cell.length_c   1.000
_cell.angle_alpha   90.00
_cell.angle_beta   90.00
_cell.angle_gamma   90.00
#
_symmetry.space_group_name_H-M   'P 1'
#
loop_
_entity.id
_entity.type
_entity.pdbx_description
1 polymer ?
#
loop_
_entity_poly.entity_id
_entity_poly.type
_entity_poly.pdbx_seq_one_letter_code
_entity_poly.pdbx_strand_id
1 'polypeptide(L)'
;MDISTVFTELEAAVHRQLQLTADDPDITEAAAALISVLEPALRQAGTTLAEQAALEVGAQLPDYRVALVISDGEPQLQVQPREADVEITAGGNEARLTLRLPESLKLLLEDAALDTGDSVNSYVVSTLASKAKPSKSGRGNRVRTSIDL
;
A
#
# COMPACT_ATOMS: atom_id res chain seq x y z
N MET A 1 -11.74 -6.74 -2.78
CA MET A 1 -12.29 -7.24 -4.05
C MET A 1 -11.37 -8.36 -4.49
N ASP A 2 -11.90 -9.57 -4.64
CA ASP A 2 -11.09 -10.72 -5.05
C ASP A 2 -11.33 -10.98 -6.53
N ILE A 3 -10.33 -10.63 -7.35
CA ILE A 3 -10.38 -10.77 -8.81
C ILE A 3 -10.36 -12.25 -9.23
N SER A 4 -9.76 -13.12 -8.41
CA SER A 4 -9.65 -14.56 -8.71
C SER A 4 -11.01 -15.26 -8.63
N THR A 5 -11.81 -14.89 -7.62
CA THR A 5 -13.17 -15.39 -7.44
C THR A 5 -14.06 -15.01 -8.63
N VAL A 6 -14.00 -13.76 -9.10
CA VAL A 6 -14.77 -13.30 -10.27
C VAL A 6 -14.40 -14.07 -11.54
N PHE A 7 -13.10 -14.35 -11.73
CA PHE A 7 -12.65 -15.13 -12.89
C PHE A 7 -13.16 -16.58 -12.84
N THR A 8 -13.10 -17.21 -11.66
CA THR A 8 -13.62 -18.57 -11.44
C THR A 8 -15.11 -18.66 -11.75
N GLU A 9 -15.89 -17.66 -11.32
CA GLU A 9 -17.33 -17.59 -11.62
C GLU A 9 -17.61 -17.43 -13.11
N LEU A 10 -16.82 -16.61 -13.81
CA LEU A 10 -16.94 -16.42 -15.25
C LEU A 10 -16.65 -17.72 -16.02
N GLU A 11 -15.55 -18.40 -15.69
CA GLU A 11 -15.20 -19.69 -16.29
C GLU A 11 -16.32 -20.71 -16.09
N ALA A 12 -16.84 -20.83 -14.87
CA ALA A 12 -17.97 -21.71 -14.57
C ALA A 12 -19.26 -21.32 -15.30
N ALA A 13 -19.49 -20.02 -15.56
CA ALA A 13 -20.63 -19.56 -16.34
C ALA A 13 -20.51 -19.93 -17.83
N VAL A 14 -19.33 -19.70 -18.42
CA VAL A 14 -19.05 -20.05 -19.83
C VAL A 14 -19.15 -21.56 -20.03
N HIS A 15 -18.58 -22.36 -19.13
CA HIS A 15 -18.65 -23.82 -19.21
C HIS A 15 -20.09 -24.35 -19.15
N ARG A 16 -20.93 -23.77 -18.27
CA ARG A 16 -22.36 -24.12 -18.20
C ARG A 16 -23.12 -23.78 -19.49
N GLN A 17 -22.82 -22.63 -20.11
CA GLN A 17 -23.46 -22.23 -21.37
C GLN A 17 -23.05 -23.13 -22.55
N LEU A 18 -21.79 -23.58 -22.55
CA LEU A 18 -21.30 -24.54 -23.56
C LEU A 18 -21.98 -25.89 -23.42
N GLN A 19 -22.12 -26.42 -22.19
CA GLN A 19 -22.85 -27.68 -21.95
C GLN A 19 -24.31 -27.65 -22.41
N LEU A 20 -24.94 -26.47 -22.45
CA LEU A 20 -26.32 -26.30 -22.91
C LEU A 20 -26.44 -26.20 -24.45
N THR A 21 -25.33 -25.95 -25.15
CA THR A 21 -25.34 -25.60 -26.59
C THR A 21 -24.52 -26.58 -27.44
N ALA A 22 -23.53 -27.24 -26.85
CA ALA A 22 -22.62 -28.14 -27.53
C ALA A 22 -22.79 -29.58 -27.03
N ASP A 23 -23.35 -30.45 -27.87
CA ASP A 23 -23.22 -31.92 -27.75
C ASP A 23 -21.86 -32.41 -28.32
N ASP A 24 -21.02 -31.49 -28.82
CA ASP A 24 -19.76 -31.79 -29.51
C ASP A 24 -18.55 -31.61 -28.57
N PRO A 25 -17.76 -32.68 -28.31
CA PRO A 25 -16.57 -32.60 -27.47
C PRO A 25 -15.49 -31.66 -28.04
N ASP A 26 -15.37 -31.52 -29.36
CA ASP A 26 -14.34 -30.69 -29.99
C ASP A 26 -14.58 -29.20 -29.70
N ILE A 27 -15.85 -28.78 -29.63
CA ILE A 27 -16.25 -27.41 -29.27
C ILE A 27 -15.90 -27.12 -27.81
N THR A 28 -16.08 -28.10 -26.93
CA THR A 28 -15.80 -27.97 -25.49
C THR A 28 -14.30 -27.81 -25.26
N GLU A 29 -13.47 -28.61 -25.94
CA GLU A 29 -12.01 -28.52 -25.86
C GLU A 29 -11.48 -27.19 -26.43
N ALA A 30 -11.99 -26.76 -27.59
CA ALA A 30 -11.63 -25.47 -28.18
C ALA A 30 -11.98 -24.29 -27.25
N ALA A 31 -13.11 -24.36 -26.55
CA ALA A 31 -13.52 -23.33 -25.62
C ALA A 31 -12.65 -23.29 -24.34
N ALA A 32 -12.29 -24.45 -23.78
CA ALA A 32 -11.36 -24.51 -22.65
C ALA A 32 -9.99 -23.93 -23.03
N ALA A 33 -9.48 -24.27 -24.22
CA ALA A 33 -8.26 -23.68 -24.76
C ALA A 33 -8.39 -22.14 -24.88
N LEU A 34 -9.51 -21.64 -25.40
CA LEU A 34 -9.74 -20.19 -25.51
C LEU A 34 -9.74 -19.50 -24.14
N ILE A 35 -10.41 -20.07 -23.14
CA ILE A 35 -10.44 -19.51 -21.77
C ILE A 35 -9.02 -19.42 -21.19
N SER A 36 -8.22 -20.49 -21.32
CA SER A 36 -6.84 -20.50 -20.82
C SER A 36 -5.95 -19.43 -21.48
N VAL A 37 -6.17 -19.16 -22.78
CA VAL A 37 -5.44 -18.10 -23.50
C VAL A 37 -5.90 -16.71 -23.07
N LEU A 38 -7.17 -16.54 -22.71
CA LEU A 38 -7.75 -15.26 -22.29
C LEU A 38 -7.47 -14.93 -20.82
N GLU A 39 -7.14 -15.92 -19.99
CA GLU A 39 -6.91 -15.76 -18.56
C GLU A 39 -5.92 -14.61 -18.22
N PRO A 40 -4.73 -14.47 -18.85
CA PRO A 40 -3.81 -13.37 -18.55
C PRO A 40 -4.41 -11.99 -18.89
N ALA A 41 -5.15 -11.90 -19.99
CA ALA A 41 -5.80 -10.65 -20.42
C ALA A 41 -6.93 -10.25 -19.47
N LEU A 42 -7.70 -11.22 -18.97
CA LEU A 42 -8.75 -10.98 -17.98
C LEU A 42 -8.18 -10.57 -16.63
N ARG A 43 -7.09 -11.20 -16.18
CA ARG A 43 -6.39 -10.78 -14.96
C ARG A 43 -5.93 -9.32 -15.08
N GLN A 44 -5.33 -8.96 -16.21
CA GLN A 44 -4.92 -7.57 -16.46
C GLN A 44 -6.12 -6.61 -16.45
N ALA A 45 -7.21 -6.94 -17.14
CA ALA A 45 -8.42 -6.12 -17.15
C ALA A 45 -9.01 -5.93 -15.74
N GLY A 46 -9.03 -7.01 -14.93
CA GLY A 46 -9.46 -6.96 -13.53
C GLY A 46 -8.59 -6.04 -12.68
N THR A 47 -7.27 -6.10 -12.85
CA THR A 47 -6.32 -5.21 -12.16
C THR A 47 -6.58 -3.75 -12.52
N THR A 48 -6.71 -3.41 -13.81
CA THR A 48 -7.03 -2.05 -14.26
C THR A 48 -8.35 -1.55 -13.65
N LEU A 49 -9.38 -2.40 -13.61
CA LEU A 49 -10.66 -2.06 -12.99
C LEU A 49 -10.51 -1.79 -11.49
N ALA A 50 -9.73 -2.61 -10.79
CA ALA A 50 -9.48 -2.44 -9.36
C ALA A 50 -8.66 -1.17 -9.06
N GLU A 51 -7.71 -0.79 -9.93
CA GLU A 51 -6.99 0.49 -9.85
C GLU A 51 -7.95 1.68 -9.99
N GLN A 52 -8.85 1.64 -10.98
CA GLN A 52 -9.88 2.66 -11.16
C GLN A 52 -10.80 2.76 -9.94
N ALA A 53 -11.24 1.62 -9.41
CA ALA A 53 -12.06 1.57 -8.20
C ALA A 53 -11.31 2.12 -6.97
N ALA A 54 -10.00 1.84 -6.83
CA ALA A 54 -9.19 2.41 -5.76
C ALA A 54 -9.14 3.94 -5.82
N LEU A 55 -8.99 4.51 -7.02
CA LEU A 55 -9.01 5.95 -7.22
C LEU A 55 -10.37 6.57 -6.88
N GLU A 56 -11.46 5.97 -7.32
CA GLU A 56 -12.81 6.46 -7.07
C GLU A 56 -13.17 6.38 -5.57
N VAL A 57 -12.90 5.25 -4.93
CA VAL A 57 -13.12 5.08 -3.48
C VAL A 57 -12.21 6.01 -2.68
N GLY A 58 -10.95 6.19 -3.10
CA GLY A 58 -10.02 7.13 -2.49
C GLY A 58 -10.50 8.58 -2.57
N ALA A 59 -11.15 8.97 -3.67
CA ALA A 59 -11.75 10.31 -3.81
C ALA A 59 -12.91 10.55 -2.82
N GLN A 60 -13.60 9.49 -2.41
CA GLN A 60 -14.71 9.55 -1.44
C GLN A 60 -14.25 9.48 0.02
N LEU A 61 -13.00 9.09 0.27
CA LEU A 61 -12.42 8.92 1.60
C LEU A 61 -11.23 9.89 1.79
N PRO A 62 -11.46 11.19 2.02
CA PRO A 62 -10.41 12.21 2.00
C PRO A 62 -9.31 12.02 3.06
N ASP A 63 -9.64 11.40 4.19
CA ASP A 63 -8.74 11.10 5.31
C ASP A 63 -8.03 9.74 5.18
N TYR A 64 -8.27 9.01 4.08
CA TYR A 64 -7.67 7.70 3.85
C TYR A 64 -7.02 7.64 2.47
N ARG A 65 -5.91 6.89 2.38
CA ARG A 65 -5.31 6.48 1.12
C ARG A 65 -5.79 5.07 0.80
N VAL A 66 -6.42 4.91 -0.36
CA VAL A 66 -6.80 3.61 -0.90
C VAL A 66 -5.84 3.28 -2.03
N ALA A 67 -5.21 2.10 -1.97
CA ALA A 67 -4.24 1.65 -2.95
C ALA A 67 -4.47 0.18 -3.29
N LEU A 68 -4.14 -0.21 -4.52
CA LEU A 68 -4.04 -1.60 -4.91
C LEU A 68 -2.65 -2.13 -4.54
N VAL A 69 -2.60 -3.24 -3.81
CA VAL A 69 -1.37 -3.91 -3.39
C VAL A 69 -1.44 -5.37 -3.82
N ILE A 70 -0.33 -5.91 -4.30
CA ILE A 70 -0.24 -7.35 -4.59
C ILE A 70 0.26 -8.07 -3.33
N SER A 71 -0.57 -8.96 -2.79
CA SER A 71 -0.28 -9.80 -1.62
C SER A 71 -0.44 -11.26 -2.01
N ASP A 72 0.57 -12.09 -1.78
CA ASP A 72 0.56 -13.52 -2.16
C ASP A 72 0.24 -13.77 -3.65
N GLY A 73 0.60 -12.83 -4.52
CA GLY A 73 0.31 -12.89 -5.96
C GLY A 73 -1.10 -12.43 -6.34
N GLU A 74 -1.91 -12.03 -5.36
CA GLU A 74 -3.28 -11.56 -5.59
C GLU A 74 -3.43 -10.04 -5.36
N PRO A 75 -4.12 -9.34 -6.25
CA PRO A 75 -4.43 -7.92 -6.09
C PRO A 75 -5.46 -7.70 -4.98
N GLN A 76 -5.12 -6.86 -4.00
CA GLN A 76 -5.94 -6.51 -2.84
C GLN A 76 -6.00 -5.00 -2.66
N LEU A 77 -7.21 -4.48 -2.34
CA LEU A 77 -7.38 -3.08 -1.96
C LEU A 77 -6.99 -2.89 -0.50
N GLN A 78 -6.03 -2.01 -0.26
CA GLN A 78 -5.61 -1.61 1.07
C GLN A 78 -6.06 -0.18 1.35
N VAL A 79 -6.72 0.01 2.48
CA VAL A 79 -7.11 1.32 3.00
C VAL A 79 -6.21 1.64 4.18
N GLN A 80 -5.51 2.77 4.12
CA GLN A 80 -4.66 3.26 5.20
C GLN A 80 -5.10 4.67 5.56
N PRO A 81 -5.01 5.10 6.84
CA PRO A 81 -5.15 6.50 7.17
C PRO A 81 -4.19 7.32 6.32
N ARG A 82 -4.67 8.41 5.74
CA ARG A 82 -3.82 9.39 5.10
C ARG A 82 -3.09 10.10 6.24
N GLU A 83 -1.89 9.62 6.57
CA GLU A 83 -0.94 10.47 7.25
C GLU A 83 -0.86 11.75 6.40
N ALA A 84 -1.12 12.91 7.01
CA ALA A 84 -0.91 14.17 6.32
C ALA A 84 0.50 14.07 5.75
N ASP A 85 0.62 14.14 4.42
CA ASP A 85 1.92 14.33 3.79
C ASP A 85 2.40 15.66 4.39
N VAL A 86 3.20 15.57 5.44
CA VAL A 86 3.98 16.71 5.92
C VAL A 86 5.01 16.86 4.82
N GLU A 87 4.59 17.51 3.75
CA GLU A 87 5.44 17.97 2.70
C GLU A 87 6.36 18.97 3.40
N ILE A 88 7.54 18.50 3.83
CA ILE A 88 8.63 19.35 4.26
C ILE A 88 9.14 20.01 2.97
N THR A 89 8.33 20.91 2.40
CA THR A 89 8.76 21.81 1.36
C THR A 89 9.79 22.71 2.01
N ALA A 90 11.04 22.59 1.58
CA ALA A 90 12.16 23.41 2.04
C ALA A 90 12.03 24.90 1.66
N GLY A 91 10.82 25.40 1.39
CA GLY A 91 10.57 26.78 0.99
C GLY A 91 9.16 27.31 1.26
N GLY A 92 8.30 26.58 2.00
CA GLY A 92 6.89 26.94 2.15
C GLY A 92 6.50 27.64 3.45
N ASN A 93 6.95 27.14 4.60
CA ASN A 93 6.61 27.69 5.92
C ASN A 93 7.75 27.43 6.91
N GLU A 94 8.72 28.34 7.00
CA GLU A 94 9.76 28.29 8.03
C GLU A 94 9.13 28.60 9.41
N ALA A 95 8.89 27.56 10.21
CA ALA A 95 8.46 27.73 11.59
C ALA A 95 9.66 28.06 12.49
N ARG A 96 9.64 29.21 13.17
CA ARG A 96 10.68 29.61 14.12
C ARG A 96 10.44 28.94 15.47
N LEU A 97 11.45 28.27 16.01
CA LEU A 97 11.43 27.61 17.31
C LEU A 97 12.47 28.24 18.24
N THR A 98 12.04 28.79 19.38
CA THR A 98 12.94 29.32 20.42
C THR A 98 12.96 28.36 21.60
N LEU A 99 14.13 27.77 21.89
CA LEU A 99 14.31 26.80 22.97
C LEU A 99 15.15 27.38 24.11
N ARG A 100 14.83 27.01 25.35
CA ARG A 100 15.68 27.23 26.52
C ARG A 100 16.33 25.90 26.87
N LEU A 101 17.62 25.79 26.59
CA LEU A 101 18.40 24.59 26.85
C LEU A 101 19.25 24.78 28.11
N PRO A 102 19.47 23.74 28.92
CA PRO A 102 20.56 23.73 29.88
C PRO A 102 21.90 23.95 29.16
N GLU A 103 22.83 24.66 29.83
CA GLU A 103 24.13 25.01 29.25
C GLU A 103 24.93 23.79 28.79
N SER A 104 24.88 22.71 29.57
CA SER A 104 25.52 21.43 29.24
C SER A 104 25.00 20.83 27.93
N LEU A 105 23.70 20.92 27.66
CA LEU A 105 23.11 20.36 26.45
C LEU A 105 23.46 21.20 25.22
N LYS A 106 23.51 22.53 25.38
CA LYS A 106 23.93 23.43 24.30
C LYS A 106 25.37 23.10 23.86
N LEU A 107 26.30 22.93 24.80
CA LEU A 107 27.69 22.61 24.51
C LEU A 107 27.84 21.27 23.77
N LEU A 108 27.10 20.24 24.19
CA LEU A 108 27.11 18.93 23.52
C LEU A 108 26.60 19.02 22.06
N LEU A 109 25.58 19.85 21.81
CA LEU A 109 25.06 20.08 20.46
C LEU A 109 26.06 20.85 19.58
N GLU A 110 26.78 21.82 20.14
CA GLU A 110 27.81 22.58 19.43
C GLU A 110 28.98 21.68 19.02
N ASP A 111 29.44 20.81 19.92
CA ASP A 111 30.50 19.84 19.66
C ASP A 111 30.10 18.82 18.58
N ALA A 112 28.90 18.24 18.70
CA ALA A 112 28.41 17.26 17.72
C ALA A 112 28.14 17.87 16.33
N ALA A 113 27.75 19.15 16.28
CA ALA A 113 27.61 19.88 15.03
C ALA A 113 28.98 20.14 14.37
N LEU A 114 29.99 20.52 15.17
CA LEU A 114 31.36 20.71 14.70
C LEU A 114 31.95 19.42 14.11
N ASP A 115 31.75 18.28 14.78
CA ASP A 115 32.21 16.97 14.29
C ASP A 115 31.59 16.60 12.93
N THR A 116 30.35 17.02 12.69
CA THR A 116 29.62 16.77 11.44
C THR A 116 29.95 17.81 10.36
N GLY A 117 30.63 18.90 10.72
CA GLY A 117 30.89 20.04 9.82
C GLY A 117 29.65 20.88 9.52
N ASP A 118 28.60 20.74 10.32
CA ASP A 118 27.30 21.38 10.13
C ASP A 118 27.13 22.58 11.07
N SER A 119 26.23 23.51 10.71
CA SER A 119 25.75 24.49 11.68
C SER A 119 24.94 23.79 12.78
N VAL A 120 24.96 24.32 14.00
CA VAL A 120 24.14 23.80 15.11
C VAL A 120 22.66 23.70 14.71
N ASN A 121 22.16 24.69 13.95
CA ASN A 121 20.79 24.68 13.45
C ASN A 121 20.55 23.51 12.47
N SER A 122 21.44 23.32 11.49
CA SER A 122 21.36 22.21 10.52
C SER A 122 21.44 20.84 11.21
N TYR A 123 22.32 20.71 12.20
CA TYR A 123 22.48 19.50 13.00
C TYR A 123 21.21 19.20 13.82
N VAL A 124 20.62 20.19 14.49
CA VAL A 124 19.38 20.02 15.26
C VAL A 124 18.21 19.67 14.35
N VAL A 125 18.07 20.34 13.22
CA VAL A 125 16.97 20.08 12.27
C VAL A 125 17.07 18.67 11.70
N SER A 126 18.27 18.24 11.28
CA SER A 126 18.47 16.89 10.69
C SER A 126 18.26 15.78 11.72
N THR A 127 18.75 15.95 12.94
CA THR A 127 18.55 14.99 14.04
C THR A 127 17.08 14.87 14.42
N LEU A 128 16.37 15.99 14.60
CA LEU A 128 14.93 15.99 14.85
C LEU A 128 14.14 15.36 13.70
N ALA A 129 14.47 15.69 12.44
CA ALA A 129 13.83 15.11 11.27
C ALA A 129 14.04 13.58 11.18
N SER A 130 15.23 13.09 11.56
CA SER A 130 15.51 11.65 11.60
C SER A 130 14.66 10.89 12.62
N LYS A 131 14.33 11.54 13.75
CA LYS A 131 13.54 10.97 14.85
C LYS A 131 12.04 11.16 14.68
N ALA A 132 11.61 12.23 14.04
CA ALA A 132 10.21 12.54 13.76
C ALA A 132 9.62 11.65 12.66
N LYS A 133 10.46 11.06 11.78
CA LYS A 133 10.00 10.05 10.83
C LYS A 133 9.50 8.82 11.61
N PRO A 134 8.21 8.45 11.52
CA PRO A 134 7.71 7.26 12.19
C PRO A 134 8.50 6.05 11.68
N SER A 135 9.25 5.41 12.57
CA SER A 135 9.89 4.14 12.27
C SER A 135 8.79 3.13 11.98
N LYS A 136 8.74 2.61 10.75
CA LYS A 136 7.95 1.43 10.38
C LYS A 136 8.35 0.25 11.28
N SER A 137 7.74 0.14 12.46
CA SER A 137 8.01 -0.92 13.43
C SER A 137 6.71 -1.34 14.10
N GLY A 138 6.19 -2.50 13.70
CA GLY A 138 4.99 -3.09 14.27
C GLY A 138 4.60 -4.44 13.69
N ARG A 139 5.59 -5.23 13.23
CA ARG A 139 5.45 -6.63 12.86
C ARG A 139 5.28 -7.47 14.14
N GLY A 140 4.09 -8.01 14.36
CA GLY A 140 3.86 -9.29 15.06
C GLY A 140 3.89 -9.32 16.59
N ASN A 141 2.70 -9.49 17.20
CA ASN A 141 2.51 -10.54 18.21
C ASN A 141 1.04 -10.97 18.25
N ARG A 142 0.66 -11.97 17.44
CA ARG A 142 -0.64 -12.62 17.55
C ARG A 142 -0.42 -13.94 18.29
N VAL A 143 -0.49 -13.87 19.62
CA VAL A 143 -0.53 -15.05 20.49
C VAL A 143 -1.84 -15.78 20.19
N ARG A 144 -1.73 -16.95 19.54
CA ARG A 144 -2.81 -17.93 19.47
C ARG A 144 -2.80 -18.70 20.80
N THR A 145 -3.71 -18.36 21.69
CA THR A 145 -4.19 -19.29 22.73
C THR A 145 -5.47 -19.91 22.23
N SER A 146 -5.38 -21.15 21.73
CA SER A 146 -6.53 -22.05 21.62
C SER A 146 -6.88 -22.53 23.03
N ILE A 147 -8.10 -22.25 23.47
CA ILE A 147 -8.70 -22.88 24.65
C ILE A 147 -9.78 -23.81 24.07
N ASP A 148 -9.55 -25.12 24.20
CA ASP A 148 -10.58 -26.13 24.02
C ASP A 148 -11.45 -26.17 25.28
N LEU A 149 -12.77 -26.13 25.08
CA LEU A 149 -13.80 -26.64 25.99
C LEU A 149 -14.91 -27.29 25.17
#